data_AF-A0A368BET1-F1
#
_entry.id   AF-A0A368BET1-F1
#
_cell.length_a   1.000
_cell.length_b   1.000
_cell.length_c   1.000
_cell.angle_alpha   90.00
_cell.angle_beta   90.00
_cell.angle_gamma   90.00
#
_symmetry.space_group_name_H-M   'P 1'
#
loop_
_entity.id
_entity.type
_entity.pdbx_description
1 polymer ?
#
loop_
_entity_poly.entity_id
_entity_poly.type
_entity_poly.pdbx_seq_one_letter_code
_entity_poly.pdbx_strand_id
1 'polypeptide(L)'
;MSIRILLQVILLSLATTTAVTPSLGTTIRDTQEELITWVDTKKVTAEAKATWESEKVIIADLISLLEQEKEKLTARIAKLEANTDSTDTLRIKLNADKEALLTSTKALELVVPDLEGQIRSLIVKLPEPLLEEIQPLLLRLPKPEEDTRMSISQRLLTVVGTLNKIDKFNTGITLTSEIRSIGEKSLEVKTLYFGLAGAYFASESAGYAGLGTPGEAGWDWVERPEYKRQIVNLIDTYEGAREATFVELPVVAK
;
A
#
# COMPACT_ATOMS: atom_id res chain seq x y z
N MET A 1 -70.79 -11.57 11.53
CA MET A 1 -72.25 -11.69 11.28
C MET A 1 -72.89 -10.66 12.21
N SER A 2 -73.31 -9.46 11.82
CA SER A 2 -73.90 -9.03 10.54
C SER A 2 -73.84 -7.49 10.38
N ILE A 3 -73.90 -7.03 9.13
CA ILE A 3 -74.51 -5.78 8.61
C ILE A 3 -73.78 -4.45 8.95
N ARG A 4 -72.98 -3.83 8.06
CA ARG A 4 -73.23 -3.09 6.79
C ARG A 4 -74.04 -1.77 6.89
N ILE A 5 -73.35 -0.69 6.49
CA ILE A 5 -73.79 0.53 5.77
C ILE A 5 -74.18 1.77 6.61
N LEU A 6 -73.36 2.83 6.46
CA LEU A 6 -73.86 4.20 6.25
C LEU A 6 -72.91 4.98 5.31
N LEU A 7 -73.43 5.29 4.11
CA LEU A 7 -73.25 6.47 3.22
C LEU A 7 -71.89 7.25 3.26
N GLN A 8 -71.08 7.32 2.19
CA GLN A 8 -71.21 8.16 0.96
C GLN A 8 -71.65 9.60 1.27
N VAL A 9 -70.88 10.66 0.97
CA VAL A 9 -70.69 11.35 -0.33
C VAL A 9 -69.59 12.42 -0.04
N ILE A 10 -68.53 12.61 -0.84
CA ILE A 10 -68.43 13.62 -1.92
C ILE A 10 -67.25 13.24 -2.83
N LEU A 11 -67.59 12.95 -4.09
CA LEU A 11 -66.73 13.00 -5.27
C LEU A 11 -66.62 14.47 -5.72
N LEU A 12 -65.42 14.97 -6.09
CA LEU A 12 -65.18 15.53 -7.43
C LEU A 12 -63.71 15.96 -7.66
N SER A 13 -63.13 15.39 -8.72
CA SER A 13 -62.22 15.99 -9.71
C SER A 13 -60.92 16.68 -9.27
N LEU A 14 -59.78 16.11 -9.70
CA LEU A 14 -59.00 16.73 -10.79
C LEU A 14 -58.07 15.70 -11.46
N ALA A 15 -58.34 15.41 -12.72
CA ALA A 15 -57.41 14.72 -13.61
C ALA A 15 -56.28 15.70 -13.99
N THR A 16 -55.04 15.29 -13.82
CA THR A 16 -53.90 15.89 -14.52
C THR A 16 -53.14 14.76 -15.21
N THR A 17 -53.22 14.77 -16.53
CA THR A 17 -52.52 13.91 -17.47
C THR A 17 -51.01 14.04 -17.27
N THR A 18 -50.35 12.92 -17.03
CA THR A 18 -48.90 12.79 -17.04
C THR A 18 -48.37 12.91 -18.46
N ALA A 19 -47.50 13.91 -18.69
CA ALA A 19 -46.62 13.91 -19.85
C ALA A 19 -45.57 12.81 -19.64
N VAL A 20 -45.61 11.76 -20.47
CA VAL A 20 -44.55 10.74 -20.52
C VAL A 20 -43.46 11.27 -21.45
N THR A 21 -42.37 11.76 -20.88
CA THR A 21 -41.09 11.93 -21.58
C THR A 21 -40.31 10.61 -21.53
N PRO A 22 -39.71 10.15 -22.64
CA PRO A 22 -38.91 8.93 -22.64
C PRO A 22 -37.48 9.25 -22.22
N SER A 23 -37.10 8.93 -20.98
CA SER A 23 -35.69 8.99 -20.53
C SER A 23 -35.25 7.74 -19.76
N LEU A 24 -35.93 6.61 -19.96
CA LEU A 24 -35.70 5.38 -19.18
C LEU A 24 -34.53 4.50 -19.69
N GLY A 25 -33.89 4.88 -20.81
CA GLY A 25 -32.80 4.09 -21.40
C GLY A 25 -31.41 4.37 -20.81
N THR A 26 -31.17 5.58 -20.31
CA THR A 26 -29.87 5.98 -19.74
C THR A 26 -29.77 5.62 -18.25
N THR A 27 -30.86 5.82 -17.50
CA THR A 27 -30.89 5.59 -16.04
C THR A 27 -30.68 4.12 -15.64
N ILE A 28 -31.08 3.16 -16.49
CA ILE A 28 -30.93 1.71 -16.21
C ILE A 28 -29.49 1.23 -16.45
N ARG A 29 -28.78 1.80 -17.43
CA ARG A 29 -27.38 1.45 -17.68
C ARG A 29 -26.45 2.06 -16.64
N ASP A 30 -26.68 3.32 -16.27
CA ASP A 30 -25.89 4.01 -15.23
C ASP A 30 -26.03 3.29 -13.87
N THR A 31 -27.24 2.83 -13.52
CA THR A 31 -27.44 2.04 -12.29
C THR A 31 -26.83 0.64 -12.35
N GLN A 32 -26.72 0.02 -13.53
CA GLN A 32 -26.03 -1.27 -13.66
C GLN A 32 -24.51 -1.12 -13.55
N GLU A 33 -23.94 -0.06 -14.10
CA GLU A 33 -22.50 0.24 -14.04
C GLU A 33 -22.06 0.68 -12.63
N GLU A 34 -22.90 1.46 -11.93
CA GLU A 34 -22.72 1.79 -10.51
C GLU A 34 -22.84 0.54 -9.61
N LEU A 35 -23.73 -0.39 -9.94
CA LEU A 35 -23.82 -1.68 -9.23
C LEU A 35 -22.58 -2.54 -9.44
N ILE A 36 -22.04 -2.61 -10.66
CA ILE A 36 -20.85 -3.41 -10.97
C ILE A 36 -19.62 -2.84 -10.23
N THR A 37 -19.42 -1.53 -10.30
CA THR A 37 -18.31 -0.85 -9.60
C THR A 37 -18.44 -0.96 -8.07
N TRP A 38 -19.66 -0.91 -7.52
CA TRP A 38 -19.90 -1.15 -6.10
C TRP A 38 -19.61 -2.60 -5.69
N VAL A 39 -20.02 -3.57 -6.52
CA VAL A 39 -19.75 -5.00 -6.30
C VAL A 39 -18.25 -5.29 -6.36
N ASP A 40 -17.53 -4.75 -7.34
CA ASP A 40 -16.09 -4.92 -7.46
C ASP A 40 -15.33 -4.26 -6.31
N THR A 41 -15.72 -3.06 -5.91
CA THR A 41 -15.14 -2.39 -4.73
C THR A 41 -15.39 -3.21 -3.46
N LYS A 42 -16.61 -3.74 -3.27
CA LYS A 42 -16.94 -4.61 -2.14
C LYS A 42 -16.15 -5.92 -2.17
N LYS A 43 -15.88 -6.46 -3.35
CA LYS A 43 -15.09 -7.67 -3.55
C LYS A 43 -13.62 -7.43 -3.19
N VAL A 44 -13.00 -6.39 -3.71
CA VAL A 44 -11.61 -6.01 -3.38
C VAL A 44 -11.47 -5.70 -1.88
N THR A 45 -12.46 -5.02 -1.29
CA THR A 45 -12.46 -4.74 0.16
C THR A 45 -12.63 -6.02 0.98
N ALA A 46 -13.44 -6.97 0.52
CA ALA A 46 -13.62 -8.26 1.19
C ALA A 46 -12.37 -9.14 1.08
N GLU A 47 -11.70 -9.15 -0.08
CA GLU A 47 -10.44 -9.86 -0.30
C GLU A 47 -9.29 -9.27 0.52
N ALA A 48 -9.18 -7.93 0.57
CA ALA A 48 -8.20 -7.24 1.42
C ALA A 48 -8.46 -7.49 2.91
N LYS A 49 -9.73 -7.47 3.35
CA LYS A 49 -10.10 -7.77 4.74
C LYS A 49 -9.87 -9.24 5.08
N ALA A 50 -10.15 -10.17 4.18
CA ALA A 50 -9.86 -11.58 4.37
C ALA A 50 -8.35 -11.85 4.45
N THR A 51 -7.56 -11.18 3.61
CA THR A 51 -6.09 -11.25 3.64
C THR A 51 -5.55 -10.67 4.95
N TRP A 52 -6.05 -9.50 5.37
CA TRP A 52 -5.67 -8.86 6.63
C TRP A 52 -6.00 -9.72 7.86
N GLU A 53 -7.19 -10.33 7.89
CA GLU A 53 -7.56 -11.19 9.02
C GLU A 53 -6.76 -12.49 9.00
N SER A 54 -6.43 -13.04 7.82
CA SER A 54 -5.53 -14.19 7.67
C SER A 54 -4.11 -13.86 8.16
N GLU A 55 -3.56 -12.71 7.76
CA GLU A 55 -2.24 -12.25 8.21
C GLU A 55 -2.20 -12.01 9.71
N LYS A 56 -3.27 -11.42 10.28
CA LYS A 56 -3.41 -11.20 11.72
C LYS A 56 -3.47 -12.51 12.50
N VAL A 57 -4.17 -13.53 11.99
CA VAL A 57 -4.19 -14.87 12.57
C VAL A 57 -2.80 -15.51 12.51
N ILE A 58 -2.10 -15.42 11.38
CA ILE A 58 -0.72 -15.93 11.25
C ILE A 58 0.21 -15.24 12.26
N ILE A 59 0.12 -13.92 12.42
CA ILE A 59 0.93 -13.17 13.39
C ILE A 59 0.56 -13.57 14.83
N ALA A 60 -0.73 -13.75 15.14
CA ALA A 60 -1.17 -14.18 16.46
C ALA A 60 -0.72 -15.60 16.80
N ASP A 61 -0.79 -16.53 15.84
CA ASP A 61 -0.30 -17.90 15.97
C ASP A 61 1.23 -17.93 16.15
N LEU A 62 1.96 -17.07 15.42
CA LEU A 62 3.40 -16.93 15.58
C LEU A 62 3.78 -16.39 16.96
N ILE A 63 3.04 -15.40 17.46
CA ILE A 63 3.23 -14.85 18.82
C ILE A 63 2.94 -15.93 19.87
N SER A 64 1.83 -16.65 19.74
CA SER A 64 1.45 -17.74 20.64
C SER A 64 2.49 -18.87 20.64
N LEU A 65 3.01 -19.24 19.48
CA LEU A 65 4.08 -20.24 19.34
C LEU A 65 5.37 -19.76 20.02
N LEU A 66 5.77 -18.51 19.81
CA LEU A 66 6.96 -17.92 20.42
C LEU A 66 6.82 -17.77 21.95
N GLU A 67 5.62 -17.47 22.45
CA GLU A 67 5.34 -17.44 23.89
C GLU A 67 5.41 -18.83 24.50
N GLN A 68 4.83 -19.85 23.85
CA GLN A 68 4.94 -21.25 24.29
C GLN A 68 6.38 -21.75 24.24
N GLU A 69 7.14 -21.38 23.22
CA GLU A 69 8.56 -21.74 23.10
C GLU A 69 9.40 -21.05 24.18
N LYS A 70 9.16 -19.76 24.43
CA LYS A 70 9.77 -19.02 25.54
C LYS A 70 9.45 -19.65 26.89
N GLU A 71 8.19 -20.02 27.14
CA GLU A 71 7.77 -20.64 28.40
C GLU A 71 8.39 -22.02 28.56
N LYS A 72 8.44 -22.83 27.49
CA LYS A 72 9.10 -24.13 27.48
C LYS A 72 10.61 -24.03 27.72
N LEU A 73 11.27 -23.03 27.14
CA LEU A 73 12.68 -22.75 27.38
C LEU A 73 12.91 -22.30 28.82
N THR A 74 12.05 -21.43 29.36
CA THR A 74 12.14 -20.94 30.75
C THR A 74 11.90 -22.07 31.75
N ALA A 75 10.90 -22.91 31.53
CA ALA A 75 10.63 -24.09 32.35
C ALA A 75 11.74 -25.14 32.26
N ARG A 76 12.35 -25.29 31.07
CA ARG A 76 13.52 -26.17 30.88
C ARG A 76 14.74 -25.62 31.61
N ILE A 77 14.96 -24.31 31.62
CA ILE A 77 16.00 -23.65 32.42
C ILE A 77 15.77 -23.92 33.91
N ALA A 78 14.57 -23.65 34.44
CA ALA A 78 14.24 -23.87 35.86
C ALA A 78 14.38 -25.35 36.29
N LYS A 79 13.98 -26.29 35.43
CA LYS A 79 14.13 -27.74 35.68
C LYS A 79 15.58 -28.22 35.61
N LEU A 80 16.41 -27.56 34.79
CA LEU A 80 17.84 -27.84 34.68
C LEU A 80 18.63 -27.21 35.84
N GLU A 81 18.22 -26.04 36.34
CA GLU A 81 18.78 -25.43 37.55
C GLU A 81 18.69 -26.34 38.79
N ALA A 82 17.77 -27.31 38.79
CA ALA A 82 17.51 -28.25 39.88
C ALA A 82 18.31 -29.58 39.83
N ASN A 83 19.12 -29.87 38.79
CA ASN A 83 19.94 -31.10 38.71
C ASN A 83 21.43 -30.75 38.51
N THR A 84 22.39 -31.40 39.19
CA THR A 84 23.65 -30.70 39.54
C THR A 84 24.89 -30.93 38.65
N ASP A 85 25.04 -31.96 37.81
CA ASP A 85 26.35 -32.19 37.12
C ASP A 85 26.40 -31.94 35.61
N SER A 86 25.31 -32.16 34.86
CA SER A 86 25.21 -31.78 33.44
C SER A 86 24.84 -30.30 33.23
N THR A 87 24.53 -29.61 34.32
CA THR A 87 24.02 -28.24 34.35
C THR A 87 25.12 -27.21 34.29
N ASP A 88 26.31 -27.47 34.85
CA ASP A 88 27.39 -26.48 34.80
C ASP A 88 27.95 -26.30 33.38
N THR A 89 28.11 -27.39 32.62
CA THR A 89 28.51 -27.29 31.20
C THR A 89 27.46 -26.60 30.34
N LEU A 90 26.17 -26.86 30.61
CA LEU A 90 25.06 -26.22 29.88
C LEU A 90 24.89 -24.75 30.30
N ARG A 91 25.09 -24.42 31.59
CA ARG A 91 25.09 -23.03 32.11
C ARG A 91 26.22 -22.23 31.49
N ILE A 92 27.43 -22.79 31.44
CA ILE A 92 28.57 -22.14 30.79
C ILE A 92 28.25 -21.88 29.31
N LYS A 93 27.71 -22.88 28.60
CA LYS A 93 27.33 -22.72 27.19
C LYS A 93 26.22 -21.69 26.98
N LEU A 94 25.15 -21.73 27.75
CA LEU A 94 24.03 -20.78 27.65
C LEU A 94 24.44 -19.36 28.04
N ASN A 95 25.33 -19.19 29.03
CA ASN A 95 25.88 -17.88 29.36
C ASN A 95 26.77 -17.36 28.23
N ALA A 96 27.59 -18.21 27.61
CA ALA A 96 28.38 -17.82 26.44
C ALA A 96 27.47 -17.42 25.26
N ASP A 97 26.42 -18.20 24.97
CA ASP A 97 25.44 -17.89 23.93
C ASP A 97 24.70 -16.56 24.24
N LYS A 98 24.34 -16.33 25.51
CA LYS A 98 23.71 -15.08 25.97
C LYS A 98 24.65 -13.89 25.79
N GLU A 99 25.90 -13.98 26.19
CA GLU A 99 26.90 -12.90 26.02
C GLU A 99 27.14 -12.60 24.53
N ALA A 100 27.17 -13.63 23.68
CA ALA A 100 27.28 -13.45 22.23
C ALA A 100 26.05 -12.74 21.64
N LEU A 101 24.84 -13.11 22.07
CA LEU A 101 23.60 -12.45 21.66
C LEU A 101 23.52 -11.00 22.16
N LEU A 102 23.94 -10.73 23.40
CA LEU A 102 24.00 -9.38 23.97
C LEU A 102 24.99 -8.49 23.20
N THR A 103 26.16 -9.04 22.85
CA THR A 103 27.16 -8.32 22.06
C THR A 103 26.62 -7.96 20.68
N SER A 104 25.94 -8.90 20.01
CA SER A 104 25.31 -8.67 18.71
C SER A 104 24.17 -7.64 18.80
N THR A 105 23.39 -7.69 19.88
CA THR A 105 22.31 -6.73 20.15
C THR A 105 22.86 -5.32 20.33
N LYS A 106 23.93 -5.17 21.13
CA LYS A 106 24.60 -3.87 21.32
C LYS A 106 25.16 -3.30 20.02
N ALA A 107 25.71 -4.14 19.14
CA ALA A 107 26.16 -3.70 17.82
C ALA A 107 24.97 -3.19 16.97
N LEU A 108 23.83 -3.87 17.00
CA LEU A 108 22.62 -3.43 16.30
C LEU A 108 22.03 -2.14 16.88
N GLU A 109 22.08 -1.95 18.20
CA GLU A 109 21.63 -0.71 18.87
C GLU A 109 22.40 0.53 18.39
N LEU A 110 23.65 0.37 17.94
CA LEU A 110 24.45 1.45 17.37
C LEU A 110 24.13 1.72 15.89
N VAL A 111 23.81 0.68 15.11
CA VAL A 111 23.66 0.77 13.65
C VAL A 111 22.22 1.08 13.21
N VAL A 112 21.23 0.49 13.88
CA VAL A 112 19.81 0.65 13.49
C VAL A 112 19.35 2.11 13.50
N PRO A 113 19.70 2.97 14.48
CA PRO A 113 19.33 4.38 14.44
C PRO A 113 19.88 5.13 13.22
N ASP A 114 21.10 4.79 12.78
CA ASP A 114 21.70 5.37 11.59
C ASP A 114 20.94 4.95 10.32
N LEU A 115 20.61 3.66 10.19
CA LEU A 115 19.80 3.15 9.09
C LEU A 115 18.40 3.78 9.05
N GLU A 116 17.77 3.98 10.20
CA GLU A 116 16.49 4.69 10.30
C GLU A 116 16.61 6.15 9.85
N GLY A 117 17.73 6.81 10.16
CA GLY A 117 18.04 8.16 9.68
C GLY A 117 18.23 8.21 8.16
N GLN A 118 18.99 7.25 7.61
CA GLN A 118 19.18 7.13 6.16
C GLN A 118 17.87 6.89 5.43
N ILE A 119 17.02 5.98 5.91
CA ILE A 119 15.67 5.75 5.34
C ILE A 119 14.85 7.04 5.33
N ARG A 120 14.84 7.82 6.43
CA ARG A 120 14.11 9.10 6.45
C ARG A 120 14.58 10.08 5.38
N SER A 121 15.89 10.14 5.13
CA SER A 121 16.43 10.99 4.07
C SER A 121 16.02 10.51 2.66
N LEU A 122 15.89 9.19 2.47
CA LEU A 122 15.49 8.60 1.21
C LEU A 122 14.00 8.79 0.90
N ILE A 123 13.13 8.74 1.93
CA ILE A 123 11.67 8.91 1.80
C ILE A 123 11.31 10.16 0.99
N VAL A 124 12.04 11.27 1.17
CA VAL A 124 11.78 12.54 0.47
C VAL A 124 11.87 12.40 -1.06
N LYS A 125 12.68 11.47 -1.55
CA LYS A 125 12.92 11.27 -2.99
C LYS A 125 12.04 10.18 -3.60
N LEU A 126 11.25 9.47 -2.79
CA LEU A 126 10.42 8.37 -3.29
C LEU A 126 9.18 8.92 -4.01
N PRO A 127 8.72 8.24 -5.07
CA PRO A 127 7.49 8.61 -5.75
C PRO A 127 6.28 8.35 -4.86
N GLU A 128 5.22 9.14 -5.07
CA GLU A 128 3.99 9.11 -4.26
C GLU A 128 3.34 7.71 -4.16
N PRO A 129 3.22 6.91 -5.24
CA PRO A 129 2.67 5.56 -5.15
C PRO A 129 3.44 4.63 -4.22
N LEU A 130 4.77 4.77 -4.19
CA LEU A 130 5.61 3.99 -3.29
C LEU A 130 5.47 4.47 -1.84
N LEU A 131 5.34 5.78 -1.63
CA LEU A 131 5.13 6.37 -0.30
C LEU A 131 3.83 5.89 0.34
N GLU A 132 2.74 5.83 -0.43
CA GLU A 132 1.47 5.29 0.03
C GLU A 132 1.59 3.81 0.43
N GLU A 133 2.30 3.01 -0.37
CA GLU A 133 2.51 1.58 -0.08
C GLU A 133 3.33 1.36 1.20
N ILE A 134 4.38 2.14 1.44
CA ILE A 134 5.25 1.97 2.60
C ILE A 134 4.75 2.72 3.85
N GLN A 135 3.74 3.59 3.74
CA GLN A 135 3.22 4.40 4.84
C GLN A 135 2.93 3.59 6.12
N PRO A 136 2.30 2.39 6.08
CA PRO A 136 2.06 1.59 7.28
C PRO A 136 3.35 1.12 7.97
N LEU A 137 4.43 0.90 7.21
CA LEU A 137 5.74 0.57 7.76
C LEU A 137 6.43 1.80 8.35
N LEU A 138 6.30 2.95 7.68
CA LEU A 138 6.85 4.22 8.16
C LEU A 138 6.23 4.66 9.49
N LEU A 139 4.93 4.44 9.69
CA LEU A 139 4.25 4.72 10.95
C LEU A 139 4.75 3.84 12.12
N ARG A 140 5.38 2.70 11.82
CA ARG A 140 6.02 1.82 12.81
C ARG A 140 7.47 2.19 13.11
N LEU A 141 8.06 3.13 12.36
CA LEU A 141 9.41 3.60 12.64
C LEU A 141 9.37 4.56 13.85
N PRO A 142 10.07 4.24 14.95
CA PRO A 142 10.09 5.10 16.13
C PRO A 142 10.72 6.45 15.78
N LYS A 143 10.25 7.55 16.36
CA LYS A 143 10.90 8.86 16.12
C LYS A 143 12.26 8.90 16.83
N PRO A 144 13.24 9.67 16.31
CA PRO A 144 14.61 9.71 16.85
C PRO A 144 14.69 10.09 18.34
N GLU A 145 13.71 10.82 18.86
CA GLU A 145 13.70 11.38 20.22
C GLU A 145 12.65 10.75 21.14
N GLU A 146 11.94 9.71 20.69
CA GLU A 146 10.94 9.01 21.50
C GLU A 146 11.49 7.67 21.99
N ASP A 147 11.46 7.47 23.31
CA ASP A 147 11.85 6.22 23.95
C ASP A 147 10.86 5.12 23.50
N THR A 148 11.32 4.23 22.63
CA THR A 148 10.44 3.26 21.96
C THR A 148 10.32 1.98 22.78
N ARG A 149 9.09 1.47 22.90
CA ARG A 149 8.85 0.14 23.49
C ARG A 149 9.17 -1.00 22.52
N MET A 150 9.50 -0.68 21.26
CA MET A 150 9.81 -1.69 20.25
C MET A 150 11.20 -2.28 20.46
N SER A 151 11.32 -3.60 20.31
CA SER A 151 12.63 -4.23 20.37
C SER A 151 13.49 -3.83 19.16
N ILE A 152 14.82 -3.91 19.32
CA ILE A 152 15.76 -3.61 18.22
C ILE A 152 15.50 -4.50 17.00
N SER A 153 15.11 -5.76 17.21
CA SER A 153 14.79 -6.71 16.14
C SER A 153 13.53 -6.29 15.37
N GLN A 154 12.50 -5.81 16.06
CA GLN A 154 11.28 -5.31 15.40
C GLN A 154 11.59 -4.08 14.54
N ARG A 155 12.43 -3.17 15.04
CA ARG A 155 12.87 -1.99 14.29
C ARG A 155 13.67 -2.36 13.05
N LEU A 156 14.63 -3.27 13.19
CA LEU A 156 15.43 -3.79 12.07
C LEU A 156 14.54 -4.45 11.01
N LEU A 157 13.54 -5.24 11.41
CA LEU A 157 12.59 -5.85 10.48
C LEU A 157 11.78 -4.79 9.72
N THR A 158 11.39 -3.69 10.37
CA THR A 158 10.73 -2.56 9.69
C THR A 158 11.66 -1.93 8.65
N VAL A 159 12.92 -1.64 9.03
CA VAL A 159 13.95 -1.10 8.13
C VAL A 159 14.14 -1.99 6.90
N VAL A 160 14.36 -3.28 7.10
CA VAL A 160 14.54 -4.27 6.02
C VAL A 160 13.27 -4.39 5.17
N GLY A 161 12.09 -4.40 5.80
CA GLY A 161 10.81 -4.42 5.09
C GLY A 161 10.62 -3.21 4.17
N THR A 162 10.95 -2.01 4.65
CA THR A 162 10.92 -0.79 3.84
C THR A 162 11.90 -0.86 2.69
N LEU A 163 13.16 -1.24 2.94
CA LEU A 163 14.17 -1.39 1.87
C LEU A 163 13.77 -2.40 0.81
N ASN A 164 13.19 -3.54 1.20
CA ASN A 164 12.69 -4.55 0.27
C ASN A 164 11.56 -4.02 -0.62
N LYS A 165 10.70 -3.15 -0.09
CA LYS A 165 9.64 -2.51 -0.89
C LYS A 165 10.23 -1.51 -1.90
N ILE A 166 11.19 -0.71 -1.46
CA ILE A 166 11.92 0.22 -2.33
C ILE A 166 12.64 -0.55 -3.45
N ASP A 167 13.33 -1.64 -3.12
CA ASP A 167 14.07 -2.47 -4.09
C ASP A 167 13.14 -3.11 -5.13
N LYS A 168 11.99 -3.65 -4.68
CA LYS A 168 10.97 -4.20 -5.57
C LYS A 168 10.43 -3.16 -6.53
N PHE A 169 10.12 -1.97 -6.04
CA PHE A 169 9.67 -0.87 -6.89
C PHE A 169 10.76 -0.48 -7.89
N ASN A 170 12.01 -0.34 -7.43
CA ASN A 170 13.13 0.07 -8.27
C ASN A 170 13.48 -0.94 -9.39
N THR A 171 13.28 -2.23 -9.14
CA THR A 171 13.56 -3.29 -10.13
C THR A 171 12.41 -3.46 -11.14
N GLY A 172 11.21 -2.97 -10.81
CA GLY A 172 10.00 -3.13 -11.60
C GLY A 172 9.68 -1.95 -12.50
N ILE A 173 8.69 -2.16 -13.37
CA ILE A 173 7.95 -1.10 -14.05
C ILE A 173 6.57 -1.04 -13.39
N THR A 174 6.14 0.14 -12.97
CA THR A 174 4.88 0.33 -12.25
C THR A 174 4.00 1.33 -13.00
N LEU A 175 2.81 0.92 -13.40
CA LEU A 175 1.80 1.81 -13.97
C LEU A 175 0.78 2.16 -12.89
N THR A 176 0.50 3.45 -12.72
CA THR A 176 -0.58 3.91 -11.83
C THR A 176 -1.35 5.06 -12.44
N SER A 177 -2.60 5.25 -11.99
CA SER A 177 -3.41 6.42 -12.33
C SER A 177 -3.36 7.40 -11.16
N GLU A 178 -2.94 8.63 -11.43
CA GLU A 178 -2.76 9.68 -10.43
C GLU A 178 -3.58 10.90 -10.83
N ILE A 179 -4.13 11.60 -9.84
CA ILE A 179 -4.72 12.90 -10.06
C ILE A 179 -3.62 13.95 -9.87
N ARG A 180 -3.27 14.66 -10.95
CA ARG A 180 -2.25 15.71 -10.91
C ARG A 180 -2.87 17.08 -11.13
N SER A 181 -2.53 18.02 -10.26
CA SER A 181 -2.87 19.43 -10.46
C SER A 181 -1.89 20.05 -11.47
N ILE A 182 -2.39 20.35 -12.67
CA ILE A 182 -1.64 21.04 -13.73
C ILE A 182 -2.28 22.42 -13.89
N GLY A 183 -1.64 23.45 -13.33
CA GLY A 183 -2.24 24.79 -13.22
C GLY A 183 -3.45 24.80 -12.28
N GLU A 184 -4.59 25.33 -12.74
CA GLU A 184 -5.85 25.38 -11.97
C GLU A 184 -6.73 24.14 -12.14
N LYS A 185 -6.30 23.15 -12.94
CA LYS A 185 -7.10 21.97 -13.25
C LYS A 185 -6.51 20.72 -12.61
N SER A 186 -7.38 19.92 -12.00
CA SER A 186 -7.06 18.57 -11.56
C SER A 186 -7.37 17.60 -12.68
N LEU A 187 -6.36 16.86 -13.14
CA LEU A 187 -6.48 15.94 -14.27
C LEU A 187 -5.99 14.56 -13.86
N GLU A 188 -6.72 13.54 -14.31
CA GLU A 188 -6.25 12.16 -14.23
C GLU A 188 -5.14 11.95 -15.28
N VAL A 189 -3.99 11.48 -14.79
CA VAL A 189 -2.82 11.14 -15.59
C VAL A 189 -2.43 9.70 -15.32
N LYS A 190 -2.15 8.94 -16.37
CA LYS A 190 -1.50 7.64 -16.24
C LYS A 190 0.00 7.88 -16.17
N THR A 191 0.66 7.34 -15.15
CA THR A 191 2.10 7.47 -14.93
C THR A 191 2.75 6.09 -14.91
N LEU A 192 3.70 5.88 -15.83
CA LEU A 192 4.53 4.69 -15.92
C LEU A 192 5.90 4.96 -15.32
N TYR A 193 6.20 4.36 -14.18
CA TYR A 193 7.45 4.45 -13.46
C TYR A 193 8.42 3.36 -13.92
N PHE A 194 9.65 3.76 -14.23
CA PHE A 194 10.78 2.88 -14.48
C PHE A 194 11.65 2.87 -13.22
N GLY A 195 11.21 2.09 -12.22
CA GLY A 195 11.78 2.12 -10.89
C GLY A 195 11.87 3.53 -10.32
N LEU A 196 13.01 3.85 -9.70
CA LEU A 196 13.30 5.19 -9.17
C LEU A 196 14.06 6.08 -10.15
N ALA A 197 14.38 5.59 -11.35
CA ALA A 197 15.19 6.33 -12.32
C ALA A 197 14.39 7.47 -12.98
N GLY A 198 13.13 7.20 -13.29
CA GLY A 198 12.25 8.19 -13.90
C GLY A 198 10.88 7.61 -14.24
N ALA A 199 10.01 8.49 -14.72
CA ALA A 199 8.64 8.14 -15.07
C ALA A 199 8.20 8.89 -16.32
N TYR A 200 7.22 8.34 -17.02
CA TYR A 200 6.54 9.02 -18.10
C TYR A 200 5.06 9.10 -17.77
N PHE A 201 4.46 10.26 -18.00
CA PHE A 201 3.03 10.44 -17.75
C PHE A 201 2.32 10.96 -18.99
N ALA A 202 1.05 10.57 -19.14
CA ALA A 202 0.17 11.11 -20.17
C ALA A 202 -1.28 11.18 -19.69
N SER A 203 -2.00 12.19 -20.16
CA SER A 203 -3.45 12.31 -20.04
C SER A 203 -4.08 12.17 -21.42
N GLU A 204 -4.91 11.15 -21.59
CA GLU A 204 -5.63 10.89 -22.85
C GLU A 204 -6.63 12.01 -23.15
N SER A 205 -7.38 12.44 -22.13
CA SER A 205 -8.46 13.42 -22.22
C SER A 205 -7.98 14.85 -22.42
N ALA A 206 -6.87 15.22 -21.78
CA ALA A 206 -6.45 16.61 -21.68
C ALA A 206 -5.21 16.96 -22.53
N GLY A 207 -4.59 15.95 -23.16
CA GLY A 207 -3.50 16.16 -24.10
C GLY A 207 -2.15 16.54 -23.49
N TYR A 208 -1.99 16.31 -22.19
CA TYR A 208 -0.74 16.51 -21.47
C TYR A 208 0.11 15.24 -21.51
N ALA A 209 1.41 15.42 -21.67
CA ALA A 209 2.39 14.36 -21.50
C ALA A 209 3.73 14.93 -21.08
N GLY A 210 4.54 14.13 -20.39
CA GLY A 210 5.83 14.58 -19.91
C GLY A 210 6.61 13.51 -19.19
N LEU A 211 7.66 13.95 -18.51
CA LEU A 211 8.59 13.11 -17.76
C LEU A 211 8.59 13.48 -16.29
N GLY A 212 8.83 12.49 -15.44
CA GLY A 212 9.13 12.63 -14.03
C GLY A 212 10.54 12.16 -13.73
N THR A 213 11.27 12.93 -12.93
CA THR A 213 12.59 12.53 -12.42
C THR A 213 12.69 12.79 -10.93
N PRO A 214 13.42 11.98 -10.16
CA PRO A 214 13.63 12.26 -8.75
C PRO A 214 14.44 13.57 -8.56
N GLY A 215 13.93 14.46 -7.72
CA GLY A 215 14.55 15.73 -7.31
C GLY A 215 14.93 15.74 -5.83
N GLU A 216 15.41 16.88 -5.32
CA GLU A 216 15.83 17.01 -3.91
C GLU A 216 14.65 17.05 -2.92
N ALA A 217 13.50 17.57 -3.35
CA ALA A 217 12.31 17.77 -2.52
C ALA A 217 11.10 16.93 -2.97
N GLY A 218 11.34 15.90 -3.78
CA GLY A 218 10.29 15.09 -4.41
C GLY A 218 10.54 14.91 -5.90
N TRP A 219 9.54 14.45 -6.64
CA TRP A 219 9.66 14.23 -8.07
C TRP A 219 9.41 15.51 -8.87
N ASP A 220 10.35 15.84 -9.75
CA ASP A 220 10.25 16.95 -10.70
C ASP A 220 9.49 16.49 -11.94
N TRP A 221 8.38 17.14 -12.24
CA TRP A 221 7.54 16.82 -13.40
C TRP A 221 7.69 17.89 -14.46
N VAL A 222 8.05 17.46 -15.67
CA VAL A 222 8.34 18.35 -16.79
C VAL A 222 7.47 17.98 -17.99
N GLU A 223 6.66 18.93 -18.43
CA GLU A 223 5.81 18.76 -19.61
C GLU A 223 6.64 18.70 -20.90
N ARG A 224 6.31 17.73 -21.74
CA ARG A 224 6.88 17.51 -23.08
C ARG A 224 5.77 17.03 -24.02
N PRO A 225 4.85 17.91 -24.43
CA PRO A 225 3.73 17.56 -25.30
C PRO A 225 4.18 16.97 -26.65
N GLU A 226 5.40 17.27 -27.10
CA GLU A 226 6.01 16.71 -28.32
C GLU A 226 6.17 15.18 -28.29
N TYR A 227 6.30 14.56 -27.10
CA TYR A 227 6.43 13.11 -26.93
C TYR A 227 5.10 12.44 -26.58
N LYS A 228 3.97 13.16 -26.59
CA LYS A 228 2.66 12.64 -26.18
C LYS A 228 2.30 11.34 -26.87
N ARG A 229 2.44 11.27 -28.19
CA ARG A 229 2.06 10.07 -28.97
C ARG A 229 2.90 8.87 -28.56
N GLN A 230 4.19 9.07 -28.38
CA GLN A 230 5.14 8.03 -27.99
C GLN A 230 4.84 7.53 -26.57
N ILE A 231 4.59 8.44 -25.62
CA ILE A 231 4.29 8.06 -24.23
C ILE A 231 2.96 7.31 -24.14
N VAL A 232 1.91 7.77 -24.83
CA VAL A 232 0.62 7.04 -24.88
C VAL A 232 0.80 5.66 -25.50
N ASN A 233 1.54 5.56 -26.62
CA ASN A 233 1.83 4.26 -27.23
C ASN A 233 2.58 3.32 -26.28
N LEU A 234 3.53 3.83 -25.49
CA LEU A 234 4.25 3.04 -24.49
C LEU A 234 3.30 2.51 -23.41
N ILE A 235 2.44 3.37 -22.85
CA ILE A 235 1.48 2.98 -21.82
C ILE A 235 0.52 1.92 -22.35
N ASP A 236 -0.05 2.12 -23.54
CA ASP A 236 -0.98 1.16 -24.16
C ASP A 236 -0.30 -0.18 -24.47
N THR A 237 0.98 -0.16 -24.88
CA THR A 237 1.75 -1.37 -25.12
C THR A 237 2.00 -2.13 -23.82
N TYR A 238 2.30 -1.41 -22.73
CA TYR A 238 2.48 -2.00 -21.40
C TYR A 238 1.18 -2.61 -20.86
N GLU A 239 0.04 -1.96 -21.08
CA GLU A 239 -1.29 -2.49 -20.72
C GLU A 239 -1.75 -3.67 -21.62
N GLY A 240 -0.98 -4.01 -22.66
CA GLY A 240 -1.33 -5.08 -23.61
C GLY A 240 -2.45 -4.71 -24.57
N ALA A 241 -2.80 -3.42 -24.67
CA ALA A 241 -3.82 -2.91 -25.58
C ALA A 241 -3.34 -2.88 -27.05
N ARG A 242 -2.03 -3.10 -27.30
CA ARG A 242 -1.41 -3.14 -28.64
C ARG A 242 -0.28 -4.16 -28.71
N GLU A 243 0.13 -4.50 -29.93
CA GLU A 243 1.31 -5.35 -30.18
C GLU A 243 2.61 -4.67 -29.72
N ALA A 244 3.55 -5.48 -29.20
CA ALA A 244 4.83 -5.00 -28.70
C ALA A 244 5.62 -4.26 -29.79
N THR A 245 5.84 -2.95 -29.59
CA THR A 245 6.51 -2.08 -30.55
C THR A 245 7.64 -1.31 -29.86
N PHE A 246 8.72 -1.03 -30.58
CA PHE A 246 9.79 -0.15 -30.07
C PHE A 246 9.31 1.30 -30.00
N VAL A 247 9.52 1.94 -28.85
CA VAL A 247 9.19 3.36 -28.61
C VAL A 247 10.46 4.09 -28.21
N GLU A 248 10.83 5.13 -28.96
CA GLU A 248 11.96 6.00 -28.62
C GLU A 248 11.48 7.16 -27.72
N LEU A 249 12.02 7.24 -26.51
CA LEU A 249 11.75 8.30 -25.54
C LEU A 249 13.03 8.92 -25.01
N PRO A 250 13.03 10.22 -24.70
CA PRO A 250 14.20 10.88 -24.13
C PRO A 250 14.45 10.38 -22.71
N VAL A 251 15.67 9.94 -22.43
CA VAL A 251 16.11 9.61 -21.08
C VAL A 251 16.87 10.80 -20.52
N VAL A 252 16.42 11.34 -19.40
CA VAL A 252 17.16 12.36 -18.64
C VAL A 252 17.85 11.65 -17.49
N ALA A 253 19.13 11.30 -17.67
CA ALA A 253 19.97 10.83 -16.56
C ALA A 253 20.61 12.07 -15.90
N LYS A 254 20.39 12.24 -14.60
CA LYS A 254 21.12 13.20 -13.75
C LYS A 254 22.08 12.44 -12.84
#